data_AF-A0AAN6JA93-F1
#
_entry.id   AF-A0AAN6JA93-F1
#
_cell.length_a   1.000
_cell.length_b   1.000
_cell.length_c   1.000
_cell.angle_alpha   90.00
_cell.angle_beta   90.00
_cell.angle_gamma   90.00
#
_symmetry.space_group_name_H-M   'P 1'
#
loop_
_entity.id
_entity.type
_entity.pdbx_description
1 polymer ?
#
loop_
_entity_poly.entity_id
_entity_poly.type
_entity_poly.pdbx_seq_one_letter_code
_entity_poly.pdbx_strand_id
1 'polypeptide(L)'
;MATPYDSVDTTRDSNFASIRDSLYLLVSLNQYSISRTAMDTNSNDSKPAEGLLRVALFSKDLRLLKRTEAVHELQHQQPVVQSSDVNAHGRVQQVHNTTPTSAGTNLEPPDELNSMRQELAQELRESRRKGVVPVFVSTLWFVFALAISIQGAFGYIVLCSIVDRNPASADDIRKKLNRLIDHVRKSLMDDQIRAAFVSTIDDVAERTEMQWRIDDIGLHCKAMGDTPFFETFSGQGRVKWHYGAAHAILCDVEEIYVGPEGRNWLHDEGRARTYLVLGKPSGGLEWFDYRELVQVMAAFICVGGTCFGAWVLSYFTPTVGLGCRSGGYTVFMAVATILLAMEMGVWWWMDAKKDHLHHLRRRATLTNTHIGSHRLQTAWANISNGLRRLAGLCNAILGTVITAVLPKAATTTLKRRLQLFRDWYASLRTQQRWDYCFFRPVEIGNTIWLLYRIMAQTFGSDETCACMSSLWAGGGGYVDMQFWNVATSDDIRRYWIAGTTLGVTVMSVAMIYIVTEW
;
A
#
# COMPACT_ATOMS: atom_id res chain seq x y z
N MET A 1 -18.77 -6.22 9.18
CA MET A 1 -19.77 -5.37 8.48
C MET A 1 -21.05 -6.11 8.05
N ALA A 2 -21.24 -7.39 8.40
CA ALA A 2 -22.32 -8.20 7.83
C ALA A 2 -23.70 -7.85 8.40
N THR A 3 -24.46 -7.04 7.67
CA THR A 3 -25.92 -7.06 7.70
C THR A 3 -26.37 -8.28 6.89
N PRO A 4 -27.35 -9.10 7.34
CA PRO A 4 -27.83 -10.24 6.57
C PRO A 4 -28.22 -9.79 5.16
N TYR A 5 -27.71 -10.45 4.12
CA TYR A 5 -27.92 -10.03 2.72
C TYR A 5 -29.40 -9.82 2.40
N ASP A 6 -30.27 -10.70 2.92
CA ASP A 6 -31.71 -10.68 2.70
C ASP A 6 -32.44 -9.52 3.40
N SER A 7 -31.77 -8.85 4.35
CA SER A 7 -32.33 -7.72 5.10
C SER A 7 -31.92 -6.36 4.54
N VAL A 8 -31.08 -6.33 3.51
CA VAL A 8 -30.52 -5.11 2.97
C VAL A 8 -31.22 -4.74 1.66
N ASP A 9 -31.74 -3.52 1.61
CA ASP A 9 -32.20 -2.97 0.35
C ASP A 9 -31.01 -2.83 -0.62
N THR A 10 -31.06 -3.59 -1.72
CA THR A 10 -30.02 -3.61 -2.76
C THR A 10 -30.35 -2.67 -3.93
N THR A 11 -31.46 -1.94 -3.86
CA THR A 11 -31.80 -0.94 -4.87
C THR A 11 -30.69 0.09 -5.00
N ARG A 12 -30.56 0.65 -6.20
CA ARG A 12 -29.50 1.60 -6.53
C ARG A 12 -29.54 2.85 -5.64
N ASP A 13 -30.73 3.26 -5.25
CA ASP A 13 -30.97 4.47 -4.47
C ASP A 13 -30.92 4.19 -2.95
N SER A 14 -30.67 2.94 -2.56
CA SER A 14 -30.54 2.57 -1.15
C SER A 14 -29.30 3.20 -0.51
N ASN A 15 -29.44 3.51 0.77
CA ASN A 15 -28.36 4.01 1.62
C ASN A 15 -27.19 3.01 1.70
N PHE A 16 -27.51 1.72 1.69
CA PHE A 16 -26.52 0.67 1.64
C PHE A 16 -25.71 0.70 0.34
N ALA A 17 -26.37 0.85 -0.82
CA ALA A 17 -25.67 0.97 -2.10
C ALA A 17 -24.71 2.17 -2.10
N SER A 18 -25.13 3.31 -1.55
CA SER A 18 -24.29 4.50 -1.40
C SER A 18 -23.02 4.21 -0.56
N ILE A 19 -23.16 3.64 0.64
CA ILE A 19 -22.01 3.32 1.51
C ILE A 19 -21.10 2.26 0.89
N ARG A 20 -21.67 1.22 0.28
CA ARG A 20 -20.92 0.18 -0.45
C ARG A 20 -20.08 0.79 -1.57
N ASP A 21 -20.64 1.75 -2.30
CA ASP A 21 -19.96 2.44 -3.40
C ASP A 21 -18.83 3.32 -2.88
N SER A 22 -19.04 4.05 -1.79
CA SER A 22 -18.00 4.82 -1.10
C SER A 22 -16.86 3.95 -0.57
N LEU A 23 -17.15 2.81 0.05
CA LEU A 23 -16.12 1.87 0.50
C LEU A 23 -15.35 1.26 -0.67
N TYR A 24 -16.03 0.98 -1.78
CA TYR A 24 -15.37 0.50 -2.99
C TYR A 24 -14.43 1.56 -3.61
N LEU A 25 -14.84 2.83 -3.60
CA LEU A 25 -13.98 3.95 -3.98
C LEU A 25 -12.80 4.07 -3.02
N LEU A 26 -13.01 3.97 -1.71
CA LEU A 26 -11.95 4.01 -0.69
C LEU A 26 -10.87 2.96 -0.96
N VAL A 27 -11.26 1.71 -1.25
CA VAL A 27 -10.32 0.64 -1.62
C VAL A 27 -9.57 0.96 -2.92
N SER A 28 -10.22 1.61 -3.88
CA SER A 28 -9.60 2.00 -5.15
C SER A 28 -8.62 3.18 -4.98
N LEU A 29 -8.95 4.13 -4.10
CA LEU A 29 -8.10 5.28 -3.73
C LEU A 29 -6.79 4.81 -3.07
N ASN A 30 -6.81 3.66 -2.39
CA ASN A 30 -5.66 3.09 -1.70
C ASN A 30 -4.47 2.76 -2.61
N GLN A 31 -4.68 2.72 -3.92
CA GLN A 31 -3.64 2.41 -4.90
C GLN A 31 -2.77 3.62 -5.27
N TYR A 32 -3.11 4.82 -4.77
CA TYR A 32 -2.49 6.08 -5.15
C TYR A 32 -1.78 6.78 -3.99
N SER A 33 -0.65 7.42 -4.28
CA SER A 33 0.03 8.28 -3.32
C SER A 33 -0.66 9.64 -3.23
N ILE A 34 -0.95 10.08 -2.01
CA ILE A 34 -1.40 11.45 -1.75
C ILE A 34 -0.24 12.42 -1.99
N SER A 35 -0.55 13.58 -2.58
CA SER A 35 0.41 14.63 -2.85
C SER A 35 1.10 15.12 -1.58
N ARG A 36 2.38 15.50 -1.69
CA ARG A 36 3.12 16.11 -0.57
C ARG A 36 2.43 17.36 -0.08
N THR A 37 1.93 18.21 -0.98
CA THR A 37 1.23 19.44 -0.61
C THR A 37 0.00 19.15 0.24
N ALA A 38 -0.80 18.14 -0.12
CA ALA A 38 -1.94 17.72 0.70
C ALA A 38 -1.49 17.12 2.04
N MET A 39 -0.40 16.34 2.07
CA MET A 39 0.14 15.78 3.32
C MET A 39 0.74 16.83 4.26
N ASP A 40 1.41 17.85 3.72
CA ASP A 40 2.07 18.92 4.48
C ASP A 40 1.05 19.84 5.18
N THR A 41 -0.21 19.84 4.72
CA THR A 41 -1.31 20.53 5.42
C THR A 41 -1.78 19.82 6.68
N ASN A 42 -1.35 18.57 6.92
CA ASN A 42 -1.70 17.89 8.16
C ASN A 42 -0.92 18.48 9.34
N SER A 43 -1.64 19.13 10.26
CA SER A 43 -1.10 19.61 11.53
C SER A 43 -1.18 18.52 12.60
N ASN A 44 -0.56 18.73 13.77
CA ASN A 44 -0.48 17.70 14.82
C ASN A 44 -1.85 17.17 15.28
N ASP A 45 -2.90 17.98 15.22
CA ASP A 45 -4.25 17.62 15.69
C ASP A 45 -5.32 17.65 14.58
N SER A 46 -5.03 18.30 13.43
CA SER A 46 -5.94 18.36 12.29
C SER A 46 -5.38 17.62 11.07
N LYS A 47 -6.22 16.76 10.48
CA LYS A 47 -5.89 15.97 9.28
C LYS A 47 -6.82 16.35 8.14
N PRO A 48 -6.71 17.59 7.62
CA PRO A 48 -7.63 18.12 6.63
C PRO A 48 -7.67 17.30 5.35
N ALA A 49 -6.56 16.68 4.93
CA ALA A 49 -6.54 15.81 3.75
C ALA A 49 -7.38 14.54 3.94
N GLU A 50 -7.33 13.95 5.14
CA GLU A 50 -8.16 12.80 5.49
C GLU A 50 -9.62 13.21 5.67
N GLY A 51 -9.87 14.34 6.34
CA GLY A 51 -11.21 14.93 6.49
C GLY A 51 -11.87 15.22 5.15
N LEU A 52 -11.13 15.79 4.19
CA LEU A 52 -11.61 16.02 2.83
C LEU A 52 -12.00 14.71 2.13
N LEU A 53 -11.20 13.65 2.28
CA LEU A 53 -11.53 12.32 1.76
C LEU A 53 -12.80 11.75 2.40
N ARG A 54 -12.93 11.87 3.72
CA ARG A 54 -14.12 11.41 4.45
C ARG A 54 -15.37 12.16 4.01
N VAL A 55 -15.30 13.47 3.87
CA VAL A 55 -16.40 14.29 3.34
C VAL A 55 -16.74 13.85 1.92
N ALA A 56 -15.76 13.74 1.03
CA ALA A 56 -15.98 13.32 -0.35
C ALA A 56 -16.64 11.92 -0.44
N LEU A 57 -16.24 10.99 0.42
CA LEU A 57 -16.70 9.62 0.39
C LEU A 57 -18.01 9.38 1.14
N PHE A 58 -18.26 10.04 2.27
CA PHE A 58 -19.36 9.66 3.16
C PHE A 58 -20.45 10.72 3.32
N SER A 59 -20.21 11.99 2.94
CA SER A 59 -21.26 13.00 2.98
C SER A 59 -22.38 12.70 1.98
N LYS A 60 -23.63 12.92 2.38
CA LYS A 60 -24.81 12.78 1.53
C LYS A 60 -25.38 14.15 1.18
N ASP A 61 -25.46 15.01 2.19
CA ASP A 61 -26.17 16.28 2.11
C ASP A 61 -25.29 17.46 1.65
N LEU A 62 -24.01 17.21 1.35
CA LEU A 62 -23.12 18.24 0.83
C LEU A 62 -23.57 18.62 -0.59
N ARG A 63 -24.04 19.87 -0.74
CA ARG A 63 -24.36 20.45 -2.04
C ARG A 63 -23.07 20.88 -2.74
N LEU A 64 -22.99 20.57 -4.03
CA LEU A 64 -21.84 20.92 -4.85
C LEU A 64 -22.09 22.21 -5.64
N LEU A 65 -21.01 22.93 -5.96
CA LEU A 65 -21.04 24.04 -6.90
C LEU A 65 -21.28 23.54 -8.31
N LYS A 66 -22.07 24.27 -9.12
CA LYS A 66 -22.36 23.90 -10.50
C LYS A 66 -21.09 23.79 -11.36
N ARG A 67 -20.92 22.64 -12.01
CA ARG A 67 -19.75 22.28 -12.84
C ARG A 67 -19.28 23.35 -13.84
N THR A 68 -20.17 24.21 -14.35
CA THR A 68 -19.83 25.28 -15.32
C THR A 68 -18.88 26.35 -14.76
N GLU A 69 -18.98 26.72 -13.47
CA GLU A 69 -18.10 27.74 -12.88
C GLU A 69 -16.73 27.15 -12.52
N ALA A 70 -16.70 25.90 -12.05
CA ALA A 70 -15.44 25.19 -11.73
C ALA A 70 -14.52 24.99 -12.94
N VAL A 71 -15.07 24.96 -14.16
CA VAL A 71 -14.32 24.89 -15.42
C VAL A 71 -13.93 26.29 -15.92
N HIS A 72 -14.77 27.30 -15.73
CA HIS A 72 -14.52 28.65 -16.20
C HIS A 72 -13.43 29.38 -15.39
N GLU A 73 -13.28 29.07 -14.10
CA GLU A 73 -12.14 29.54 -13.29
C GLU A 73 -10.81 28.90 -13.71
N LEU A 74 -10.80 27.63 -14.11
CA LEU A 74 -9.61 26.93 -14.60
C LEU A 74 -9.10 27.49 -15.94
N GLN A 75 -9.98 28.05 -16.78
CA GLN A 75 -9.59 28.70 -18.03
C GLN A 75 -9.02 30.11 -17.82
N HIS A 76 -9.40 30.84 -16.76
CA HIS A 76 -8.89 32.19 -16.51
C HIS A 76 -7.50 32.25 -15.86
N GLN A 77 -6.94 31.11 -15.42
CA GLN A 77 -5.60 31.04 -14.82
C GLN A 77 -4.51 30.48 -15.75
N GLN A 78 -4.82 30.11 -17.00
CA GLN A 78 -3.78 29.83 -17.99
C GLN A 78 -3.19 31.16 -18.50
N PRO A 79 -1.85 31.30 -18.63
CA PRO A 79 -1.28 32.46 -19.29
C PRO A 79 -1.82 32.50 -20.72
N VAL A 80 -2.49 33.60 -21.04
CA VAL A 80 -2.97 33.88 -22.40
C VAL A 80 -1.75 33.92 -23.30
N VAL A 81 -1.44 32.80 -23.97
CA VAL A 81 -0.60 32.82 -25.15
C VAL A 81 -1.46 33.50 -26.21
N GLN A 82 -1.28 34.81 -26.35
CA GLN A 82 -1.84 35.60 -27.44
C GLN A 82 -1.21 35.10 -28.74
N SER A 83 -1.84 34.10 -29.37
CA SER A 83 -1.67 33.87 -30.81
C SER A 83 -2.46 34.95 -31.53
N SER A 84 -1.78 36.06 -31.83
CA SER A 84 -2.30 37.13 -32.68
C SER A 84 -2.40 36.63 -34.12
N ASP A 85 -3.51 35.99 -34.47
CA ASP A 85 -3.90 35.81 -35.86
C ASP A 85 -4.84 36.94 -36.27
N VAL A 86 -4.27 37.86 -37.05
CA VAL A 86 -4.99 38.93 -37.74
C VAL A 86 -5.79 38.29 -38.87
N ASN A 87 -7.08 38.06 -38.64
CA ASN A 87 -8.03 37.81 -39.73
C ASN A 87 -8.80 39.08 -40.05
N ALA A 88 -8.43 39.67 -41.19
CA ALA A 88 -9.20 40.68 -41.87
C ALA A 88 -10.47 40.03 -42.43
N HIS A 89 -11.61 40.16 -41.76
CA HIS A 89 -12.94 40.26 -42.37
C HIS A 89 -13.91 40.77 -41.30
N GLY A 90 -14.33 42.02 -41.46
CA GLY A 90 -15.25 42.69 -40.55
C GLY A 90 -16.60 42.00 -40.53
N ARG A 91 -16.94 41.40 -39.37
CA ARG A 91 -18.33 41.12 -39.00
C ARG A 91 -18.48 41.40 -37.51
N VAL A 92 -19.14 42.52 -37.21
CA VAL A 92 -19.52 42.92 -35.86
C VAL A 92 -20.54 41.89 -35.35
N GLN A 93 -20.11 41.00 -34.45
CA GLN A 93 -21.03 40.20 -33.65
C GLN A 93 -21.46 41.04 -32.45
N GLN A 94 -22.75 41.37 -32.41
CA GLN A 94 -23.40 41.96 -31.24
C GLN A 94 -23.25 41.01 -30.05
N VAL A 95 -22.51 41.46 -29.05
CA VAL A 95 -22.47 40.86 -27.71
C VAL A 95 -23.84 41.08 -27.08
N HIS A 96 -24.60 40.01 -26.94
CA HIS A 96 -25.87 40.02 -26.23
C HIS A 96 -25.58 40.06 -24.73
N ASN A 97 -25.73 41.24 -24.12
CA ASN A 97 -25.65 41.41 -22.67
C ASN A 97 -26.81 40.66 -22.01
N THR A 98 -26.55 39.43 -21.57
CA THR A 98 -27.43 38.73 -20.63
C THR A 98 -27.33 39.37 -19.26
N THR A 99 -28.47 39.86 -18.80
CA THR A 99 -28.73 40.48 -17.50
C THR A 99 -28.41 39.51 -16.35
N PRO A 100 -27.83 39.95 -15.22
CA PRO A 100 -27.52 39.07 -14.10
C PRO A 100 -28.82 38.55 -13.49
N THR A 101 -29.08 37.27 -13.69
CA THR A 101 -30.22 36.57 -13.12
C THR A 101 -29.85 36.14 -11.70
N SER A 102 -30.73 36.44 -10.75
CA SER A 102 -30.75 36.08 -9.32
C SER A 102 -29.68 35.11 -8.79
N ALA A 103 -28.94 35.56 -7.77
CA ALA A 103 -27.89 34.88 -7.01
C ALA A 103 -28.28 33.60 -6.23
N GLY A 104 -29.33 32.89 -6.64
CA GLY A 104 -29.83 31.67 -5.99
C GLY A 104 -29.68 30.38 -6.79
N THR A 105 -28.97 30.37 -7.93
CA THR A 105 -29.04 29.29 -8.94
C THR A 105 -27.73 28.55 -9.24
N ASN A 106 -26.68 28.76 -8.45
CA ASN A 106 -25.35 28.17 -8.69
C ASN A 106 -25.09 26.84 -7.98
N LEU A 107 -26.09 26.29 -7.27
CA LEU A 107 -25.96 25.01 -6.59
C LEU A 107 -26.48 23.86 -7.46
N GLU A 108 -25.76 22.75 -7.43
CA GLU A 108 -26.21 21.48 -7.99
C GLU A 108 -27.41 20.92 -7.20
N PRO A 109 -28.27 20.08 -7.82
CA PRO A 109 -29.35 19.43 -7.13
C PRO A 109 -28.85 18.65 -5.90
N PRO A 110 -29.67 18.54 -4.84
CA PRO A 110 -29.37 17.62 -3.74
C PRO A 110 -29.13 16.20 -4.32
N ASP A 111 -28.18 15.46 -3.76
CA ASP A 111 -27.73 14.13 -4.19
C ASP A 111 -26.76 14.02 -5.38
N GLU A 112 -26.33 15.12 -6.01
CA GLU A 112 -25.37 15.04 -7.14
C GLU A 112 -24.04 14.35 -6.75
N LEU A 113 -23.50 14.65 -5.56
CA LEU A 113 -22.30 13.99 -5.06
C LEU A 113 -22.47 12.48 -4.94
N ASN A 114 -23.64 12.02 -4.48
CA ASN A 114 -23.93 10.60 -4.36
C ASN A 114 -24.01 9.94 -5.74
N SER A 115 -24.68 10.59 -6.70
CA SER A 115 -24.75 10.14 -8.09
C SER A 115 -23.35 10.00 -8.72
N MET A 116 -22.48 11.01 -8.54
CA MET A 116 -21.10 10.99 -9.03
C MET A 116 -20.28 9.82 -8.44
N ARG A 117 -20.43 9.54 -7.13
CA ARG A 117 -19.78 8.40 -6.49
C ARG A 117 -20.28 7.07 -7.06
N GLN A 118 -21.59 6.92 -7.21
CA GLN A 118 -22.20 5.70 -7.73
C GLN A 118 -21.78 5.44 -9.17
N GLU A 119 -21.82 6.47 -10.04
CA GLU A 119 -21.37 6.37 -11.42
C GLU A 119 -19.89 5.95 -11.49
N LEU A 120 -19.03 6.60 -10.71
CA LEU A 120 -17.61 6.27 -10.68
C LEU A 120 -17.36 4.85 -10.14
N ALA A 121 -18.05 4.44 -9.07
CA ALA A 121 -17.93 3.10 -8.51
C ALA A 121 -18.43 2.04 -9.50
N GLN A 122 -19.53 2.29 -10.19
CA GLN A 122 -20.08 1.42 -11.23
C GLN A 122 -19.07 1.25 -12.37
N GLU A 123 -18.53 2.35 -12.89
CA GLU A 123 -17.55 2.30 -13.98
C GLU A 123 -16.30 1.50 -13.59
N LEU A 124 -15.80 1.71 -12.37
CA LEU A 124 -14.65 0.97 -11.85
C LEU A 124 -14.93 -0.53 -11.68
N ARG A 125 -16.16 -0.91 -11.29
CA ARG A 125 -16.57 -2.32 -11.19
C ARG A 125 -16.70 -2.95 -12.58
N GLU A 126 -17.32 -2.27 -13.52
CA GLU A 126 -17.43 -2.73 -14.91
C GLU A 126 -16.06 -2.91 -15.54
N SER A 127 -15.12 -2.01 -15.26
CA SER A 127 -13.73 -2.12 -15.68
C SER A 127 -13.04 -3.35 -15.06
N ARG A 128 -13.18 -3.59 -13.75
CA ARG A 128 -12.62 -4.79 -13.10
C ARG A 128 -13.20 -6.09 -13.65
N ARG A 129 -14.52 -6.16 -13.89
CA ARG A 129 -15.18 -7.36 -14.44
C ARG A 129 -14.55 -7.80 -15.77
N LYS A 130 -14.13 -6.83 -16.60
CA LYS A 130 -13.42 -7.11 -17.86
C LYS A 130 -12.02 -7.72 -17.64
N GLY A 131 -11.38 -7.44 -16.50
CA GLY A 131 -10.05 -7.97 -16.15
C GLY A 131 -10.06 -9.34 -15.46
N VAL A 132 -11.18 -9.72 -14.84
CA VAL A 132 -11.33 -11.01 -14.16
C VAL A 132 -11.21 -12.18 -15.16
N VAL A 133 -11.73 -12.02 -16.38
CA VAL A 133 -11.69 -13.08 -17.40
C VAL A 133 -10.24 -13.50 -17.76
N PRO A 134 -9.32 -12.57 -18.10
CA PRO A 134 -7.90 -12.91 -18.26
C PRO A 134 -7.26 -13.61 -17.07
N VAL A 135 -7.58 -13.21 -15.83
CA VAL A 135 -7.02 -13.83 -14.62
C VAL A 135 -7.49 -15.28 -14.50
N PHE A 136 -8.79 -15.54 -14.67
CA PHE A 136 -9.30 -16.92 -14.67
C PHE A 136 -8.67 -17.78 -15.76
N VAL A 137 -8.53 -17.25 -16.97
CA VAL A 137 -7.86 -17.97 -18.07
C VAL A 137 -6.40 -18.27 -17.72
N SER A 138 -5.68 -17.29 -17.13
CA SER A 138 -4.29 -17.46 -16.71
C SER A 138 -4.14 -18.50 -15.58
N THR A 139 -5.02 -18.46 -14.57
CA THR A 139 -5.03 -19.43 -13.47
C THR A 139 -5.40 -20.83 -13.95
N LEU A 140 -6.39 -20.95 -14.82
CA LEU A 140 -6.79 -22.24 -15.39
C LEU A 140 -5.68 -22.83 -16.26
N TRP A 141 -5.01 -21.98 -17.05
CA TRP A 141 -3.82 -22.37 -17.80
C TRP A 141 -2.66 -22.80 -16.89
N PHE A 142 -2.44 -22.10 -15.78
CA PHE A 142 -1.45 -22.49 -14.77
C PHE A 142 -1.77 -23.85 -14.16
N VAL A 143 -3.02 -24.10 -13.74
CA VAL A 143 -3.43 -25.40 -13.18
C VAL A 143 -3.28 -26.51 -14.21
N PHE A 144 -3.61 -26.24 -15.48
CA PHE A 144 -3.40 -27.18 -16.58
C PHE A 144 -1.91 -27.49 -16.80
N ALA A 145 -1.05 -26.47 -16.84
CA ALA A 145 0.40 -26.63 -16.95
C ALA A 145 0.99 -27.36 -15.72
N LEU A 146 0.48 -27.10 -14.52
CA LEU A 146 0.86 -27.78 -13.29
C LEU A 146 0.48 -29.27 -13.34
N ALA A 147 -0.73 -29.59 -13.81
CA ALA A 147 -1.18 -30.97 -13.98
C ALA A 147 -0.30 -31.73 -15.00
N ILE A 148 0.04 -31.08 -16.13
CA ILE A 148 0.99 -31.63 -17.11
C ILE A 148 2.38 -31.78 -16.50
N SER A 149 2.84 -30.83 -15.70
CA SER A 149 4.15 -30.88 -15.03
C SER A 149 4.22 -32.00 -13.99
N ILE A 150 3.12 -32.29 -13.28
CA ILE A 150 3.04 -33.43 -12.34
C ILE A 150 3.05 -34.75 -13.11
N GLN A 151 2.31 -34.85 -14.22
CA GLN A 151 2.33 -36.02 -15.10
C GLN A 151 3.69 -36.17 -15.80
N GLY A 152 4.32 -35.05 -16.10
CA GLY A 152 5.59 -34.88 -16.78
C GLY A 152 6.78 -34.67 -15.86
N ALA A 153 6.66 -34.90 -14.54
CA ALA A 153 7.79 -34.95 -13.60
C ALA A 153 8.71 -36.15 -13.87
N PHE A 154 8.43 -36.89 -14.95
CA PHE A 154 9.37 -37.70 -15.72
C PHE A 154 10.06 -36.96 -16.89
N GLY A 155 10.15 -35.62 -16.92
CA GLY A 155 10.81 -34.95 -18.06
C GLY A 155 10.94 -33.42 -18.11
N TYR A 156 9.90 -32.60 -17.87
CA TYR A 156 10.01 -31.16 -18.21
C TYR A 156 9.15 -30.22 -17.34
N ILE A 157 9.79 -29.18 -16.80
CA ILE A 157 9.15 -28.09 -16.04
C ILE A 157 8.78 -26.94 -16.97
N VAL A 158 7.51 -26.54 -16.99
CA VAL A 158 7.02 -25.32 -17.65
C VAL A 158 6.83 -24.23 -16.60
N LEU A 159 7.64 -23.18 -16.65
CA LEU A 159 7.46 -21.97 -15.81
C LEU A 159 6.43 -21.04 -16.47
N CYS A 160 5.25 -20.90 -15.87
CA CYS A 160 4.26 -19.89 -16.26
C CYS A 160 4.24 -18.75 -15.24
N SER A 161 4.36 -17.52 -15.73
CA SER A 161 4.23 -16.29 -14.94
C SER A 161 2.78 -15.79 -14.96
N ILE A 162 2.20 -15.54 -13.80
CA ILE A 162 0.92 -14.86 -13.66
C ILE A 162 1.18 -13.36 -13.82
N VAL A 163 0.77 -12.80 -14.95
CA VAL A 163 0.80 -11.35 -15.18
C VAL A 163 -0.51 -10.76 -14.69
N ASP A 164 -0.46 -10.09 -13.54
CA ASP A 164 -1.55 -9.26 -13.02
C ASP A 164 -1.82 -8.10 -13.98
N ARG A 165 -2.82 -8.28 -14.86
CA ARG A 165 -3.30 -7.22 -15.76
C ARG A 165 -4.50 -6.54 -15.11
N ASN A 166 -4.25 -5.41 -14.47
CA ASN A 166 -5.32 -4.46 -14.18
C ASN A 166 -5.83 -3.90 -15.53
N PRO A 167 -7.06 -4.18 -15.95
CA PRO A 167 -7.58 -3.82 -17.28
C PRO A 167 -7.81 -2.31 -17.46
N ALA A 168 -7.73 -1.54 -16.38
CA ALA A 168 -7.96 -0.11 -16.39
C ALA A 168 -6.64 0.68 -16.39
N SER A 169 -6.58 1.73 -17.21
CA SER A 169 -5.53 2.75 -17.11
C SER A 169 -5.58 3.37 -15.71
N ALA A 170 -4.54 3.08 -14.90
CA ALA A 170 -4.43 3.62 -13.55
C ALA A 170 -4.47 5.16 -13.54
N ASP A 171 -4.02 5.81 -14.62
CA ASP A 171 -4.05 7.26 -14.76
C ASP A 171 -5.44 7.82 -15.01
N ASP A 172 -6.30 7.10 -15.74
CA ASP A 172 -7.65 7.58 -16.00
C ASP A 172 -8.51 7.51 -14.74
N ILE A 173 -8.35 6.44 -13.95
CA ILE A 173 -8.96 6.31 -12.64
C ILE A 173 -8.46 7.43 -11.71
N ARG A 174 -7.15 7.67 -11.66
CA ARG A 174 -6.54 8.75 -10.87
C ARG A 174 -7.15 10.11 -11.20
N LYS A 175 -7.27 10.45 -12.49
CA LYS A 175 -7.85 11.71 -12.95
C LYS A 175 -9.31 11.85 -12.52
N LYS A 176 -10.11 10.79 -12.59
CA LYS A 176 -11.52 10.81 -12.18
C LYS A 176 -11.67 10.97 -10.67
N LEU A 177 -10.85 10.27 -9.88
CA LEU A 177 -10.83 10.42 -8.42
C LEU A 177 -10.39 11.83 -8.02
N ASN A 178 -9.36 12.38 -8.66
CA ASN A 178 -8.93 13.76 -8.42
C ASN A 178 -10.01 14.77 -8.79
N ARG A 179 -10.76 14.56 -9.89
CA ARG A 179 -11.89 15.44 -10.25
C ARG A 179 -12.99 15.43 -9.18
N LEU A 180 -13.36 14.25 -8.68
CA LEU A 180 -14.34 14.12 -7.60
C LEU A 180 -13.89 14.89 -6.35
N ILE A 181 -12.64 14.68 -5.92
CA ILE A 181 -12.09 15.36 -4.73
C ILE A 181 -11.96 16.86 -4.95
N ASP A 182 -11.52 17.30 -6.12
CA ASP A 182 -11.38 18.72 -6.45
C ASP A 182 -12.72 19.45 -6.45
N HIS A 183 -13.78 18.79 -6.92
CA HIS A 183 -15.14 19.34 -6.89
C HIS A 183 -15.64 19.53 -5.46
N VAL A 184 -15.42 18.52 -4.60
CA VAL A 184 -15.75 18.61 -3.17
C VAL A 184 -14.91 19.69 -2.48
N ARG A 185 -13.61 19.75 -2.77
CA ARG A 185 -12.67 20.74 -2.25
C ARG A 185 -13.14 22.17 -2.55
N LYS A 186 -13.47 22.46 -3.81
CA LYS A 186 -13.99 23.76 -4.25
C LYS A 186 -15.32 24.10 -3.58
N SER A 187 -16.22 23.13 -3.46
CA SER A 187 -17.51 23.35 -2.79
C SER A 187 -17.35 23.66 -1.30
N LEU A 188 -16.38 23.03 -0.61
CA LEU A 188 -16.06 23.33 0.79
C LEU A 188 -15.34 24.68 0.99
N MET A 189 -14.78 25.29 -0.07
CA MET A 189 -14.20 26.63 0.04
C MET A 189 -15.27 27.72 0.19
N ASP A 190 -16.53 27.44 -0.20
CA ASP A 190 -17.67 28.32 -0.05
C ASP A 190 -18.27 28.22 1.36
N ASP A 191 -18.30 29.36 2.06
CA ASP A 191 -18.79 29.46 3.44
C ASP A 191 -20.29 29.15 3.56
N GLN A 192 -21.09 29.47 2.53
CA GLN A 192 -22.53 29.20 2.52
C GLN A 192 -22.82 27.70 2.41
N ILE A 193 -22.05 26.99 1.58
CA ILE A 193 -22.18 25.54 1.43
C ILE A 193 -21.78 24.83 2.73
N ARG A 194 -20.70 25.28 3.38
CA ARG A 194 -20.30 24.74 4.69
C ARG A 194 -21.38 24.94 5.75
N ALA A 195 -21.92 26.16 5.86
CA ALA A 195 -22.99 26.45 6.82
C ALA A 195 -24.26 25.64 6.55
N ALA A 196 -24.66 25.50 5.27
CA ALA A 196 -25.79 24.69 4.87
C ALA A 196 -25.58 23.20 5.20
N PHE A 197 -24.39 22.66 4.95
CA PHE A 197 -24.05 21.28 5.29
C PHE A 197 -24.07 21.02 6.80
N VAL A 198 -23.49 21.91 7.60
CA VAL A 198 -23.51 21.77 9.06
C VAL A 198 -24.94 21.84 9.61
N SER A 199 -25.82 22.62 8.98
CA SER A 199 -27.22 22.73 9.40
C SER A 199 -28.05 21.46 9.20
N THR A 200 -27.57 20.48 8.42
CA THR A 200 -28.28 19.21 8.21
C THR A 200 -28.08 18.20 9.34
N ILE A 201 -27.18 18.48 10.28
CA ILE A 201 -26.92 17.60 11.44
C ILE A 201 -27.90 17.94 12.55
N ASP A 202 -28.70 16.96 12.97
CA ASP A 202 -29.76 17.14 13.96
C ASP A 202 -29.21 17.40 15.38
N ASP A 203 -28.18 16.65 15.80
CA ASP A 203 -27.60 16.75 17.15
C ASP A 203 -26.72 18.01 17.31
N VAL A 204 -26.98 18.80 18.35
CA VAL A 204 -26.29 20.07 18.62
C VAL A 204 -24.81 19.88 18.98
N ALA A 205 -24.47 18.82 19.72
CA ALA A 205 -23.09 18.53 20.10
C ALA A 205 -22.28 18.10 18.88
N GLU A 206 -22.82 17.15 18.09
CA GLU A 206 -22.18 16.68 16.85
C GLU A 206 -22.08 17.81 15.81
N ARG A 207 -23.09 18.69 15.73
CA ARG A 207 -23.08 19.86 14.84
C ARG A 207 -21.94 20.81 15.16
N THR A 208 -21.68 21.06 16.45
CA THR A 208 -20.61 21.98 16.87
C THR A 208 -19.23 21.42 16.53
N GLU A 209 -19.04 20.10 16.72
CA GLU A 209 -17.81 19.42 16.34
C GLU A 209 -17.63 19.40 14.81
N MET A 210 -18.69 19.11 14.06
CA MET A 210 -18.68 19.13 12.60
C MET A 210 -18.38 20.52 12.07
N GLN A 211 -19.01 21.58 12.62
CA GLN A 211 -18.76 22.97 12.24
C GLN A 211 -17.26 23.27 12.30
N TRP A 212 -16.64 23.02 13.46
CA TRP A 212 -15.22 23.24 13.68
C TRP A 212 -14.37 22.44 12.68
N ARG A 213 -14.70 21.16 12.46
CA ARG A 213 -13.95 20.28 11.56
C ARG A 213 -14.07 20.72 10.09
N ILE A 214 -15.25 21.09 9.64
CA ILE A 214 -15.54 21.51 8.27
C ILE A 214 -14.93 22.87 7.98
N ASP A 215 -14.94 23.80 8.94
CA ASP A 215 -14.27 25.09 8.82
C ASP A 215 -12.74 24.94 8.76
N ASP A 216 -12.16 24.05 9.58
CA ASP A 216 -10.75 23.69 9.51
C ASP A 216 -10.37 23.07 8.14
N ILE A 217 -11.17 22.14 7.64
CA ILE A 217 -10.98 21.57 6.29
C ILE A 217 -11.07 22.67 5.22
N GLY A 218 -12.06 23.55 5.29
CA GLY A 218 -12.25 24.64 4.33
C GLY A 218 -11.05 25.59 4.27
N LEU A 219 -10.44 25.90 5.41
CA LEU A 219 -9.22 26.71 5.48
C LEU A 219 -8.04 26.01 4.78
N HIS A 220 -7.86 24.71 5.03
CA HIS A 220 -6.77 23.94 4.43
C HIS A 220 -7.00 23.61 2.96
N CYS A 221 -8.25 23.48 2.50
CA CYS A 221 -8.59 23.35 1.08
C CYS A 221 -8.05 24.52 0.25
N LYS A 222 -8.08 25.74 0.81
CA LYS A 222 -7.46 26.93 0.20
C LYS A 222 -5.93 26.80 0.14
N ALA A 223 -5.30 26.25 1.18
CA ALA A 223 -3.86 26.05 1.25
C ALA A 223 -3.33 24.94 0.32
N MET A 224 -4.13 23.91 0.02
CA MET A 224 -3.74 22.82 -0.89
C MET A 224 -3.54 23.30 -2.35
N GLY A 225 -4.12 24.44 -2.73
CA GLY A 225 -4.00 25.02 -4.08
C GLY A 225 -4.48 24.07 -5.19
N ASP A 226 -4.20 24.38 -6.46
CA ASP A 226 -4.67 23.54 -7.59
C ASP A 226 -3.79 22.32 -7.87
N THR A 227 -3.14 21.80 -6.83
CA THR A 227 -2.34 20.59 -6.95
C THR A 227 -3.24 19.35 -6.97
N PRO A 228 -2.95 18.34 -7.81
CA PRO A 228 -3.75 17.12 -7.83
C PRO A 228 -3.59 16.39 -6.49
N PHE A 229 -4.72 16.01 -5.87
CA PHE A 229 -4.72 15.35 -4.57
C PHE A 229 -3.93 14.02 -4.59
N PHE A 230 -4.09 13.22 -5.65
CA PHE A 230 -3.30 12.02 -5.92
C PHE A 230 -2.25 12.26 -7.01
N GLU A 231 -1.00 11.97 -6.69
CA GLU A 231 0.14 12.18 -7.61
C GLU A 231 0.45 10.95 -8.44
N THR A 232 0.81 9.82 -7.82
CA THR A 232 1.33 8.66 -8.56
C THR A 232 0.60 7.38 -8.18
N PHE A 233 0.47 6.48 -9.15
CA PHE A 233 0.04 5.12 -8.86
C PHE A 233 1.14 4.41 -8.08
N SER A 234 0.89 4.16 -6.80
CA SER A 234 1.81 3.42 -5.94
C SER A 234 1.54 1.91 -6.00
N GLY A 235 0.30 1.51 -6.29
CA GLY A 235 -0.17 0.13 -6.29
C GLY A 235 -0.32 -0.43 -4.88
N GLN A 236 -1.39 -1.19 -4.63
CA GLN A 236 -1.62 -1.85 -3.35
C GLN A 236 -0.54 -2.92 -3.13
N GLY A 237 0.23 -2.80 -2.04
CA GLY A 237 1.32 -3.73 -1.70
C GLY A 237 2.61 -3.61 -2.55
N ARG A 238 2.69 -2.67 -3.51
CA ARG A 238 3.89 -2.49 -4.37
C ARG A 238 4.92 -1.54 -3.77
N VAL A 239 4.49 -0.64 -2.91
CA VAL A 239 5.38 0.15 -2.05
C VAL A 239 5.31 -0.49 -0.67
N LYS A 240 6.47 -0.97 -0.19
CA LYS A 240 6.59 -1.61 1.12
C LYS A 240 5.96 -0.72 2.19
N TRP A 241 5.10 -1.31 3.00
CA TRP A 241 4.37 -0.64 4.09
C TRP A 241 3.50 0.54 3.64
N HIS A 242 3.17 0.69 2.35
CA HIS A 242 2.23 1.74 1.93
C HIS A 242 0.79 1.30 2.18
N TYR A 243 0.20 1.83 3.25
CA TYR A 243 -1.17 1.51 3.66
C TYR A 243 -2.25 2.38 3.02
N GLY A 244 -1.83 3.40 2.24
CA GLY A 244 -2.69 4.43 1.65
C GLY A 244 -3.61 5.10 2.68
N ALA A 245 -4.63 5.83 2.22
CA ALA A 245 -5.61 6.47 3.10
C ALA A 245 -6.74 5.53 3.54
N ALA A 246 -6.92 4.40 2.84
CA ALA A 246 -8.04 3.51 3.12
C ALA A 246 -7.90 2.81 4.46
N HIS A 247 -6.70 2.32 4.78
CA HIS A 247 -6.46 1.59 6.02
C HIS A 247 -6.82 2.44 7.25
N ALA A 248 -6.30 3.66 7.32
CA ALA A 248 -6.56 4.56 8.45
C ALA A 248 -8.04 4.94 8.58
N ILE A 249 -8.69 5.26 7.46
CA ILE A 249 -10.12 5.56 7.47
C ILE A 249 -10.92 4.32 7.93
N LEU A 250 -10.60 3.13 7.44
CA LEU A 250 -11.31 1.89 7.83
C LEU A 250 -11.10 1.53 9.30
N CYS A 251 -9.87 1.63 9.82
CA CYS A 251 -9.58 1.37 11.24
C CYS A 251 -10.32 2.36 12.15
N ASP A 252 -10.33 3.65 11.79
CA ASP A 252 -11.07 4.66 12.54
C ASP A 252 -12.59 4.41 12.49
N VAL A 253 -13.12 4.06 11.32
CA VAL A 253 -14.54 3.72 11.18
C VAL A 253 -14.91 2.51 12.03
N GLU A 254 -14.01 1.51 12.08
CA GLU A 254 -14.19 0.35 12.93
C GLU A 254 -14.18 0.70 14.40
N GLU A 255 -13.22 1.51 14.86
CA GLU A 255 -13.08 1.86 16.27
C GLU A 255 -14.22 2.77 16.77
N ILE A 256 -14.59 3.78 15.98
CA ILE A 256 -15.55 4.82 16.40
C ILE A 256 -16.98 4.29 16.39
N TYR A 257 -17.35 3.51 15.37
CA TYR A 257 -18.76 3.25 15.08
C TYR A 257 -19.06 1.76 14.93
N VAL A 258 -18.34 1.03 14.07
CA VAL A 258 -18.68 -0.37 13.78
C VAL A 258 -18.44 -1.29 14.98
N GLY A 259 -17.38 -1.06 15.75
CA GLY A 259 -17.03 -1.82 16.95
C GLY A 259 -18.08 -1.68 18.05
N PRO A 260 -18.44 -0.45 18.47
CA PRO A 260 -19.47 -0.22 19.47
C PRO A 260 -20.89 -0.65 19.04
N GLU A 261 -21.31 -0.32 17.83
CA GLU A 261 -22.67 -0.60 17.33
C GLU A 261 -22.84 -2.06 16.86
N GLY A 262 -21.73 -2.74 16.54
CA GLY A 262 -21.72 -4.14 16.15
C GLY A 262 -22.32 -4.43 14.77
N ARG A 263 -23.06 -5.53 14.65
CA ARG A 263 -23.74 -5.90 13.38
C ARG A 263 -24.93 -4.96 13.15
N ASN A 264 -25.25 -4.68 11.89
CA ASN A 264 -26.31 -3.75 11.52
C ASN A 264 -26.09 -2.31 12.05
N TRP A 265 -24.83 -1.87 12.16
CA TRP A 265 -24.46 -0.50 12.50
C TRP A 265 -25.10 0.55 11.57
N LEU A 266 -25.51 0.16 10.36
CA LEU A 266 -26.19 1.04 9.40
C LEU A 266 -27.70 1.25 9.67
N HIS A 267 -28.22 0.81 10.83
CA HIS A 267 -29.62 0.99 11.19
C HIS A 267 -30.01 2.48 11.33
N ASP A 268 -29.07 3.31 11.80
CA ASP A 268 -29.18 4.77 11.86
C ASP A 268 -28.18 5.39 10.88
N GLU A 269 -28.61 5.59 9.64
CA GLU A 269 -27.74 6.10 8.56
C GLU A 269 -27.23 7.51 8.85
N GLY A 270 -28.10 8.40 9.33
CA GLY A 270 -27.76 9.80 9.55
C GLY A 270 -26.63 9.91 10.55
N ARG A 271 -26.78 9.23 11.69
CA ARG A 271 -25.74 9.14 12.71
C ARG A 271 -24.48 8.45 12.20
N ALA A 272 -24.61 7.31 11.52
CA ALA A 272 -23.47 6.61 10.95
C ALA A 272 -22.63 7.50 10.04
N ARG A 273 -23.26 8.24 9.12
CA ARG A 273 -22.57 9.16 8.19
C ARG A 273 -21.89 10.31 8.91
N THR A 274 -22.54 10.90 9.93
CA THR A 274 -21.93 11.96 10.73
C THR A 274 -20.63 11.49 11.36
N TYR A 275 -20.62 10.31 11.99
CA TYR A 275 -19.39 9.73 12.58
C TYR A 275 -18.34 9.33 11.54
N LEU A 276 -18.76 8.81 10.37
CA LEU A 276 -17.84 8.50 9.27
C LEU A 276 -17.10 9.76 8.78
N VAL A 277 -17.80 10.90 8.70
CA VAL A 277 -17.27 12.20 8.28
C VAL A 277 -16.39 12.83 9.36
N LEU A 278 -16.84 12.87 10.62
CA LEU A 278 -16.08 13.43 11.75
C LEU A 278 -14.73 12.72 11.92
N GLY A 279 -14.75 11.38 11.91
CA GLY A 279 -13.56 10.57 12.20
C GLY A 279 -13.03 10.78 13.62
N LYS A 280 -11.91 10.12 13.94
CA LYS A 280 -11.30 10.27 15.28
C LYS A 280 -10.38 11.48 15.26
N PRO A 281 -10.50 12.42 16.23
CA PRO A 281 -9.55 13.52 16.32
C PRO A 281 -8.13 13.02 16.63
N SER A 282 -7.99 11.87 17.30
CA SER A 282 -6.72 11.23 17.64
C SER A 282 -6.54 9.89 16.90
N GLY A 283 -5.67 9.83 15.89
CA GLY A 283 -5.27 8.53 15.29
C GLY A 283 -5.16 8.43 13.77
N GLY A 284 -5.55 9.45 12.99
CA GLY A 284 -5.49 9.36 11.52
C GLY A 284 -4.14 8.96 10.88
N LEU A 285 -4.16 8.53 9.61
CA LEU A 285 -3.05 7.92 8.83
C LEU A 285 -1.89 7.34 9.66
N GLU A 286 -2.24 6.55 10.68
CA GLU A 286 -1.28 5.77 11.44
C GLU A 286 -0.76 4.62 10.60
N TRP A 287 0.55 4.42 10.69
CA TRP A 287 1.31 3.64 9.72
C TRP A 287 1.87 2.34 10.34
N PHE A 288 1.51 2.05 11.58
CA PHE A 288 1.94 0.84 12.29
C PHE A 288 0.82 0.29 13.18
N ASP A 289 -0.13 -0.40 12.56
CA ASP A 289 -1.16 -1.15 13.25
C ASP A 289 -0.63 -2.53 13.67
N TYR A 290 -0.92 -2.97 14.90
CA TYR A 290 -0.54 -4.32 15.38
C TYR A 290 -1.19 -5.42 14.55
N ARG A 291 -2.35 -5.14 13.92
CA ARG A 291 -3.06 -6.07 13.04
C ARG A 291 -2.21 -6.45 11.83
N GLU A 292 -1.35 -5.53 11.36
CA GLU A 292 -0.42 -5.79 10.27
C GLU A 292 0.70 -6.74 10.70
N LEU A 293 1.13 -6.67 11.96
CA LEU A 293 2.07 -7.66 12.50
C LEU A 293 1.47 -9.06 12.44
N VAL A 294 0.16 -9.22 12.67
CA VAL A 294 -0.52 -10.51 12.51
C VAL A 294 -0.48 -10.99 11.06
N GLN A 295 -0.73 -10.11 10.08
CA GLN A 295 -0.67 -10.46 8.66
C GLN A 295 0.76 -10.84 8.23
N VAL A 296 1.76 -10.06 8.64
CA VAL A 296 3.18 -10.34 8.39
C VAL A 296 3.59 -11.66 9.04
N MET A 297 3.15 -11.92 10.27
CA MET A 297 3.41 -13.18 10.96
C MET A 297 2.73 -14.36 10.27
N ALA A 298 1.50 -14.20 9.79
CA ALA A 298 0.81 -15.23 9.02
C ALA A 298 1.54 -15.55 7.70
N ALA A 299 1.97 -14.53 6.96
CA ALA A 299 2.78 -14.70 5.76
C ALA A 299 4.13 -15.38 6.06
N PHE A 300 4.79 -14.98 7.15
CA PHE A 300 6.02 -15.60 7.63
C PHE A 300 5.80 -17.08 8.00
N ILE A 301 4.70 -17.43 8.66
CA ILE A 301 4.36 -18.82 8.99
C ILE A 301 4.10 -19.63 7.72
N CYS A 302 3.42 -19.05 6.72
CA CYS A 302 3.14 -19.74 5.46
C CYS A 302 4.43 -20.08 4.70
N VAL A 303 5.30 -19.08 4.49
CA VAL A 303 6.57 -19.27 3.78
C VAL A 303 7.56 -20.07 4.64
N GLY A 304 7.66 -19.74 5.93
CA GLY A 304 8.55 -20.41 6.87
C GLY A 304 8.18 -21.87 7.08
N GLY A 305 6.89 -22.19 7.17
CA GLY A 305 6.40 -23.57 7.31
C GLY A 305 6.68 -24.42 6.08
N THR A 306 6.50 -23.88 4.87
CA THR A 306 6.83 -24.58 3.62
C THR A 306 8.33 -24.78 3.46
N CYS A 307 9.14 -23.75 3.71
CA CYS A 307 10.60 -23.85 3.72
C CYS A 307 11.10 -24.81 4.81
N PHE A 308 10.47 -24.84 5.98
CA PHE A 308 10.80 -25.79 7.04
C PHE A 308 10.47 -27.23 6.65
N GLY A 309 9.35 -27.47 5.97
CA GLY A 309 9.07 -28.78 5.36
C GLY A 309 10.16 -29.24 4.39
N ALA A 310 10.59 -28.35 3.47
CA ALA A 310 11.69 -28.64 2.54
C ALA A 310 13.04 -28.86 3.26
N TRP A 311 13.28 -28.12 4.34
CA TRP A 311 14.45 -28.29 5.20
C TRP A 311 14.44 -29.65 5.91
N VAL A 312 13.30 -30.07 6.50
CA VAL A 312 13.14 -31.39 7.15
C VAL A 312 13.44 -32.49 6.15
N LEU A 313 12.87 -32.42 4.94
CA LEU A 313 13.19 -33.38 3.87
C LEU A 313 14.70 -33.41 3.58
N SER A 314 15.31 -32.25 3.42
CA SER A 314 16.74 -32.12 3.08
C SER A 314 17.69 -32.52 4.19
N TYR A 315 17.26 -32.44 5.46
CA TYR A 315 18.06 -32.75 6.63
C TYR A 315 18.03 -34.25 6.98
N PHE A 316 16.92 -34.92 6.68
CA PHE A 316 16.71 -36.33 7.03
C PHE A 316 16.79 -37.30 5.84
N THR A 317 16.94 -36.82 4.60
CA THR A 317 17.01 -37.67 3.40
C THR A 317 18.09 -37.22 2.41
N PRO A 318 18.79 -38.16 1.74
CA PRO A 318 19.67 -39.21 2.29
C PRO A 318 20.97 -38.64 2.93
N THR A 319 21.11 -37.32 3.02
CA THR A 319 22.15 -36.66 3.82
C THR A 319 21.60 -36.37 5.20
N VAL A 320 21.93 -37.20 6.18
CA VAL A 320 21.52 -36.93 7.56
C VAL A 320 22.42 -35.84 8.12
N GLY A 321 21.80 -34.74 8.57
CA GLY A 321 22.49 -33.63 9.20
C GLY A 321 22.49 -32.34 8.38
N LEU A 322 23.35 -31.40 8.80
CA LEU A 322 23.44 -30.06 8.21
C LEU A 322 24.48 -30.05 7.09
N GLY A 323 24.15 -30.72 5.99
CA GLY A 323 24.94 -30.74 4.76
C GLY A 323 24.61 -29.57 3.83
N CYS A 324 25.10 -29.61 2.59
CA CYS A 324 24.91 -28.53 1.63
C CYS A 324 23.42 -28.26 1.33
N ARG A 325 22.58 -29.32 1.38
CA ARG A 325 21.14 -29.26 1.07
C ARG A 325 20.36 -28.50 2.14
N SER A 326 20.32 -29.07 3.34
CA SER A 326 19.66 -28.48 4.50
C SER A 326 20.33 -27.17 4.94
N GLY A 327 21.67 -27.07 4.82
CA GLY A 327 22.43 -25.84 5.05
C GLY A 327 22.01 -24.70 4.13
N GLY A 328 21.76 -24.98 2.84
CA GLY A 328 21.27 -23.97 1.90
C GLY A 328 19.93 -23.37 2.30
N TYR A 329 18.97 -24.20 2.73
CA TYR A 329 17.67 -23.73 3.25
C TYR A 329 17.83 -22.98 4.58
N THR A 330 18.78 -23.39 5.42
CA THR A 330 19.09 -22.71 6.70
C THR A 330 19.61 -21.30 6.44
N VAL A 331 20.54 -21.13 5.49
CA VAL A 331 21.06 -19.81 5.10
C VAL A 331 19.93 -18.93 4.55
N PHE A 332 19.10 -19.46 3.66
CA PHE A 332 17.96 -18.73 3.11
C PHE A 332 17.03 -18.21 4.22
N MET A 333 16.61 -19.09 5.13
CA MET A 333 15.69 -18.77 6.21
C MET A 333 16.31 -17.78 7.21
N ALA A 334 17.59 -17.95 7.55
CA ALA A 334 18.29 -17.03 8.45
C ALA A 334 18.40 -15.64 7.83
N VAL A 335 18.82 -15.53 6.57
CA VAL A 335 18.92 -14.26 5.86
C VAL A 335 17.54 -13.61 5.72
N ALA A 336 16.51 -14.35 5.31
CA ALA A 336 15.14 -13.83 5.19
C ALA A 336 14.60 -13.31 6.54
N THR A 337 14.80 -14.06 7.62
CA THR A 337 14.34 -13.68 8.96
C THR A 337 15.08 -12.44 9.48
N ILE A 338 16.40 -12.38 9.29
CA ILE A 338 17.21 -11.21 9.69
C ILE A 338 16.81 -9.99 8.87
N LEU A 339 16.62 -10.13 7.55
CA LEU A 339 16.16 -9.04 6.70
C LEU A 339 14.79 -8.52 7.13
N LEU A 340 13.83 -9.41 7.40
CA LEU A 340 12.50 -9.03 7.88
C LEU A 340 12.59 -8.28 9.22
N ALA A 341 13.36 -8.80 10.18
CA ALA A 341 13.54 -8.17 11.49
C ALA A 341 14.25 -6.80 11.38
N MET A 342 15.30 -6.71 10.55
CA MET A 342 15.99 -5.46 10.27
C MET A 342 15.08 -4.47 9.57
N GLU A 343 14.28 -4.92 8.61
CA GLU A 343 13.33 -4.10 7.89
C GLU A 343 12.29 -3.52 8.85
N MET A 344 11.60 -4.36 9.62
CA MET A 344 10.66 -3.92 10.65
C MET A 344 11.31 -2.94 11.62
N GLY A 345 12.54 -3.23 12.08
CA GLY A 345 13.30 -2.37 12.97
C GLY A 345 13.63 -1.01 12.34
N VAL A 346 14.03 -0.99 11.07
CA VAL A 346 14.37 0.22 10.32
C VAL A 346 13.13 1.08 10.05
N TRP A 347 12.01 0.48 9.68
CA TRP A 347 10.75 1.18 9.47
C TRP A 347 10.19 1.73 10.78
N TRP A 348 10.20 0.93 11.85
CA TRP A 348 9.85 1.39 13.19
C TRP A 348 10.81 2.48 13.72
N TRP A 349 12.08 2.45 13.32
CA TRP A 349 13.09 3.44 13.69
C TRP A 349 12.89 4.77 12.97
N MET A 350 12.67 4.72 11.66
CA MET A 350 12.51 5.90 10.80
C MET A 350 11.07 6.43 10.75
N ASP A 351 10.15 5.83 11.49
CA ASP A 351 8.79 6.33 11.58
C ASP A 351 8.81 7.79 12.06
N ALA A 352 8.29 8.67 11.20
CA ALA A 352 8.40 10.12 11.35
C ALA A 352 7.72 10.64 12.63
N LYS A 353 6.85 9.83 13.25
CA LYS A 353 6.22 10.14 14.53
C LYS A 353 7.16 10.06 15.74
N LYS A 354 8.35 9.44 15.65
CA LYS A 354 9.33 9.52 16.77
C LYS A 354 9.82 10.94 17.01
N ASP A 355 9.88 11.77 15.98
CA ASP A 355 10.19 13.20 16.16
C ASP A 355 9.09 13.91 16.96
N HIS A 356 7.82 13.51 16.81
CA HIS A 356 6.71 14.03 17.59
C HIS A 356 6.78 13.60 19.07
N LEU A 357 7.10 12.33 19.36
CA LEU A 357 7.32 11.86 20.73
C LEU A 357 8.54 12.56 21.37
N HIS A 358 9.57 12.87 20.59
CA HIS A 358 10.71 13.67 21.04
C HIS A 358 10.34 15.15 21.28
N HIS A 359 9.41 15.73 20.52
CA HIS A 359 8.90 17.08 20.75
C HIS A 359 7.96 17.17 21.97
N LEU A 360 7.07 16.19 22.15
CA LEU A 360 6.23 16.07 23.36
C LEU A 360 7.10 15.78 24.59
N ARG A 361 8.13 14.94 24.46
CA ARG A 361 9.11 14.71 25.52
C ARG A 361 9.93 15.96 25.82
N ARG A 362 10.28 16.80 24.82
CA ARG A 362 10.91 18.11 25.04
C ARG A 362 10.00 19.07 25.80
N ARG A 363 8.68 19.04 25.55
CA ARG A 363 7.69 19.79 26.35
C ARG A 363 7.53 19.20 27.75
N ALA A 364 7.52 17.88 27.89
CA ALA A 364 7.44 17.20 29.18
C ALA A 364 8.73 17.34 30.02
N THR A 365 9.90 17.55 29.42
CA THR A 365 11.14 17.85 30.16
C THR A 365 11.20 19.26 30.75
N LEU A 366 10.24 20.15 30.44
CA LEU A 366 10.04 21.38 31.23
C LEU A 366 9.32 21.09 32.56
N THR A 367 8.66 19.94 32.68
CA THR A 367 8.12 19.42 33.94
C THR A 367 9.05 18.35 34.51
N ASN A 368 9.84 18.81 35.46
CA ASN A 368 11.00 18.18 36.05
C ASN A 368 10.73 16.78 36.67
N THR A 369 10.96 15.70 35.93
CA THR A 369 11.26 14.38 36.54
C THR A 369 12.40 13.71 35.78
N HIS A 370 13.54 13.64 36.45
CA HIS A 370 14.84 13.35 35.86
C HIS A 370 15.41 12.04 36.41
N ILE A 371 14.78 10.88 36.17
CA ILE A 371 15.37 9.58 36.51
C ILE A 371 15.08 8.56 35.39
N GLY A 372 16.13 8.11 34.69
CA GLY A 372 16.14 6.82 33.97
C GLY A 372 16.58 6.77 32.50
N SER A 373 16.48 7.85 31.71
CA SER A 373 16.59 7.72 30.24
C SER A 373 17.95 7.96 29.59
N HIS A 374 18.94 8.47 30.32
CA HIS A 374 20.18 8.96 29.70
C HIS A 374 21.02 7.84 29.06
N ARG A 375 21.09 6.64 29.66
CA ARG A 375 21.84 5.50 29.09
C ARG A 375 21.19 4.94 27.82
N LEU A 376 19.86 4.86 27.80
CA LEU A 376 19.13 4.45 26.60
C LEU A 376 19.28 5.49 25.49
N GLN A 377 19.26 6.79 25.82
CA GLN A 377 19.47 7.88 24.86
C GLN A 377 20.88 7.91 24.27
N THR A 378 21.93 7.70 25.07
CA THR A 378 23.31 7.68 24.56
C THR A 378 23.59 6.44 23.72
N ALA A 379 23.12 5.26 24.14
CA ALA A 379 23.17 4.05 23.32
C ALA A 379 22.42 4.27 21.98
N TRP A 380 21.26 4.92 22.04
CA TRP A 380 20.49 5.27 20.85
C TRP A 380 21.17 6.25 19.90
N ALA A 381 21.76 7.32 20.44
CA ALA A 381 22.49 8.30 19.65
C ALA A 381 23.66 7.63 18.90
N ASN A 382 24.38 6.73 19.57
CA ASN A 382 25.49 5.99 18.97
C ASN A 382 25.04 5.06 17.84
N ILE A 383 23.92 4.35 18.01
CA ILE A 383 23.35 3.47 16.96
C ILE A 383 22.88 4.31 15.76
N SER A 384 22.18 5.43 16.00
CA SER A 384 21.71 6.32 14.93
C SER A 384 22.84 6.91 14.09
N ASN A 385 23.93 7.32 14.76
CA ASN A 385 25.12 7.83 14.11
C ASN A 385 25.85 6.73 13.34
N GLY A 386 25.87 5.49 13.86
CA GLY A 386 26.37 4.31 13.15
C GLY A 386 25.61 4.04 11.85
N LEU A 387 24.28 4.03 11.90
CA LEU A 387 23.42 3.82 10.73
C LEU A 387 23.59 4.93 9.67
N ARG A 388 23.67 6.20 10.09
CA ARG A 388 23.94 7.32 9.16
C ARG A 388 25.32 7.20 8.52
N ARG A 389 26.34 6.79 9.27
CA ARG A 389 27.70 6.54 8.74
C ARG A 389 27.69 5.39 7.74
N LEU A 390 26.92 4.33 8.00
CA LEU A 390 26.81 3.18 7.11
C LEU A 390 26.12 3.54 5.79
N ALA A 391 25.04 4.34 5.84
CA ALA A 391 24.43 4.91 4.65
C ALA A 391 25.41 5.82 3.86
N GLY A 392 26.23 6.61 4.57
CA GLY A 392 27.31 7.40 3.96
C GLY A 392 28.38 6.55 3.28
N LEU A 393 28.79 5.43 3.90
CA LEU A 393 29.73 4.46 3.35
C LEU A 393 29.17 3.79 2.09
N CYS A 394 27.90 3.37 2.09
CA CYS A 394 27.25 2.83 0.90
C CYS A 394 27.27 3.84 -0.25
N ASN A 395 26.99 5.13 0.02
CA ASN A 395 27.06 6.18 -0.99
C ASN A 395 28.49 6.37 -1.53
N ALA A 396 29.50 6.30 -0.66
CA ALA A 396 30.90 6.43 -1.05
C ALA A 396 31.36 5.26 -1.93
N ILE A 397 31.04 4.02 -1.53
CA ILE A 397 31.37 2.79 -2.26
C ILE A 397 30.69 2.78 -3.63
N LEU A 398 29.40 3.10 -3.69
CA LEU A 398 28.67 3.19 -4.95
C LEU A 398 29.33 4.22 -5.89
N GLY A 399 29.71 5.39 -5.35
CA GLY A 399 30.43 6.41 -6.10
C GLY A 399 31.82 5.96 -6.60
N THR A 400 32.54 5.13 -5.85
CA THR A 400 33.86 4.63 -6.24
C THR A 400 33.75 3.53 -7.29
N VAL A 401 32.82 2.59 -7.14
CA VAL A 401 32.59 1.52 -8.13
C VAL A 401 32.19 2.12 -9.48
N ILE A 402 31.30 3.12 -9.46
CA ILE A 402 30.86 3.78 -10.70
C ILE A 402 32.01 4.54 -11.38
N THR A 403 32.91 5.17 -10.63
CA THR A 403 34.04 5.91 -11.22
C THR A 403 35.18 5.01 -11.69
N ALA A 404 35.38 3.85 -11.05
CA ALA A 404 36.46 2.91 -11.39
C ALA A 404 36.12 2.03 -12.62
N VAL A 405 34.85 1.65 -12.81
CA VAL A 405 34.45 0.66 -13.83
C VAL A 405 34.18 1.30 -15.20
N LEU A 406 34.00 2.62 -15.29
CA LEU A 406 33.52 3.26 -16.52
C LEU A 406 34.62 4.01 -17.32
N PRO A 407 34.76 3.72 -18.63
CA PRO A 407 35.79 4.32 -19.48
C PRO A 407 35.58 5.82 -19.70
N LYS A 408 36.69 6.58 -19.70
CA LYS A 408 36.72 8.05 -19.79
C LYS A 408 36.03 8.65 -21.03
N ALA A 409 35.84 7.88 -22.09
CA ALA A 409 35.22 8.34 -23.35
C ALA A 409 33.68 8.37 -23.33
N ALA A 410 33.02 7.61 -22.43
CA ALA A 410 31.56 7.59 -22.31
C ALA A 410 31.01 8.67 -21.35
N THR A 411 31.84 9.63 -20.95
CA THR A 411 31.66 10.40 -19.72
C THR A 411 30.61 11.51 -19.78
N THR A 412 30.29 12.10 -20.93
CA THR A 412 29.32 13.21 -20.98
C THR A 412 27.89 12.72 -20.82
N THR A 413 27.47 11.73 -21.61
CA THR A 413 26.13 11.11 -21.50
C THR A 413 25.94 10.40 -20.16
N LEU A 414 27.00 9.75 -19.67
CA LEU A 414 26.96 9.06 -18.39
C LEU A 414 26.94 10.05 -17.21
N LYS A 415 27.70 11.15 -17.25
CA LYS A 415 27.62 12.21 -16.21
C LYS A 415 26.19 12.75 -16.11
N ARG A 416 25.51 12.98 -17.24
CA ARG A 416 24.10 13.43 -17.22
C ARG A 416 23.19 12.38 -16.57
N ARG A 417 23.36 11.09 -16.89
CA ARG A 417 22.60 10.01 -16.22
C ARG A 417 22.94 9.87 -14.74
N LEU A 418 24.21 10.07 -14.37
CA LEU A 418 24.67 10.03 -12.97
C LEU A 418 24.09 11.21 -12.18
N GLN A 419 24.05 12.40 -12.77
CA GLN A 419 23.43 13.58 -12.17
C GLN A 419 21.93 13.31 -11.94
N LEU A 420 21.22 12.83 -12.97
CA LEU A 420 19.81 12.44 -12.85
C LEU A 420 19.60 11.37 -11.78
N PHE A 421 20.47 10.36 -11.70
CA PHE A 421 20.41 9.33 -10.68
C PHE A 421 20.68 9.89 -9.28
N ARG A 422 21.65 10.80 -9.15
CA ARG A 422 21.98 11.48 -7.89
C ARG A 422 20.83 12.38 -7.43
N ASP A 423 20.22 13.13 -8.33
CA ASP A 423 19.10 14.02 -8.05
C ASP A 423 17.86 13.18 -7.67
N TRP A 424 17.60 12.09 -8.42
CA TRP A 424 16.59 11.11 -8.06
C TRP A 424 16.83 10.50 -6.68
N TYR A 425 18.05 10.01 -6.41
CA TYR A 425 18.40 9.40 -5.13
C TYR A 425 18.33 10.39 -3.96
N ALA A 426 18.72 11.65 -4.20
CA ALA A 426 18.58 12.73 -3.24
C ALA A 426 17.10 13.03 -2.94
N SER A 427 16.20 12.86 -3.91
CA SER A 427 14.76 13.07 -3.73
C SER A 427 14.05 11.95 -2.92
N LEU A 428 14.68 10.78 -2.80
CA LEU A 428 14.13 9.63 -2.06
C LEU A 428 14.15 9.86 -0.54
N ARG A 429 13.11 9.37 0.14
CA ARG A 429 13.06 9.31 1.62
C ARG A 429 14.16 8.37 2.13
N THR A 430 14.66 8.59 3.34
CA THR A 430 15.70 7.76 3.95
C THR A 430 15.32 6.27 3.96
N GLN A 431 14.05 5.95 4.26
CA GLN A 431 13.50 4.60 4.18
C GLN A 431 13.62 3.98 2.79
N GLN A 432 13.24 4.73 1.75
CA GLN A 432 13.36 4.29 0.36
C GLN A 432 14.82 4.06 -0.03
N ARG A 433 15.76 4.88 0.47
CA ARG A 433 17.19 4.66 0.22
C ARG A 433 17.67 3.34 0.80
N TRP A 434 17.28 3.00 2.03
CA TRP A 434 17.58 1.69 2.62
C TRP A 434 16.95 0.54 1.83
N ASP A 435 15.72 0.71 1.37
CA ASP A 435 15.05 -0.28 0.51
C ASP A 435 15.84 -0.53 -0.78
N TYR A 436 16.14 0.52 -1.55
CA TYR A 436 16.82 0.39 -2.84
C TYR A 436 18.29 -0.02 -2.74
N CYS A 437 19.02 0.45 -1.72
CA CYS A 437 20.46 0.20 -1.61
C CYS A 437 20.83 -1.04 -0.81
N PHE A 438 19.97 -1.49 0.11
CA PHE A 438 20.29 -2.58 1.02
C PHE A 438 19.27 -3.72 0.94
N PHE A 439 18.00 -3.47 1.26
CA PHE A 439 17.01 -4.56 1.35
C PHE A 439 16.79 -5.25 0.01
N ARG A 440 16.46 -4.51 -1.06
CA ARG A 440 16.19 -5.11 -2.38
C ARG A 440 17.37 -5.90 -2.94
N PRO A 441 18.62 -5.40 -2.96
CA PRO A 441 19.74 -6.18 -3.46
C PRO A 441 19.97 -7.48 -2.69
N VAL A 442 19.85 -7.43 -1.35
CA VAL A 442 20.07 -8.63 -0.52
C VAL A 442 18.89 -9.60 -0.66
N GLU A 443 17.65 -9.11 -0.77
CA GLU A 443 16.46 -9.93 -1.09
C GLU A 443 16.58 -10.61 -2.45
N ILE A 444 17.04 -9.89 -3.48
CA ILE A 444 17.32 -10.46 -4.80
C ILE A 444 18.39 -11.54 -4.69
N GLY A 445 19.49 -11.27 -3.98
CA GLY A 445 20.52 -12.28 -3.72
C GLY A 445 19.99 -13.52 -3.01
N ASN A 446 19.16 -13.33 -1.97
CA ASN A 446 18.53 -14.42 -1.22
C ASN A 446 17.52 -15.20 -2.06
N THR A 447 16.81 -14.53 -2.96
CA THR A 447 15.88 -15.16 -3.91
C THR A 447 16.63 -15.97 -4.96
N ILE A 448 17.70 -15.43 -5.53
CA ILE A 448 18.60 -16.15 -6.46
C ILE A 448 19.18 -17.37 -5.75
N TRP A 449 19.58 -17.25 -4.48
CA TRP A 449 20.05 -18.37 -3.67
C TRP A 449 18.97 -19.45 -3.54
N LEU A 450 17.74 -19.09 -3.16
CA LEU A 450 16.64 -20.06 -3.07
C LEU A 450 16.36 -20.74 -4.42
N LEU A 451 16.30 -19.98 -5.51
CA LEU A 451 16.09 -20.53 -6.85
C LEU A 451 17.21 -21.48 -7.25
N TYR A 452 18.47 -21.10 -6.98
CA TYR A 452 19.62 -21.98 -7.18
C TYR A 452 19.46 -23.28 -6.38
N ARG A 453 19.06 -23.22 -5.10
CA ARG A 453 18.86 -24.40 -4.27
C ARG A 453 17.76 -25.31 -4.81
N ILE A 454 16.62 -24.76 -5.22
CA ILE A 454 15.52 -25.51 -5.82
C ILE A 454 15.97 -26.18 -7.12
N MET A 455 16.66 -25.45 -8.00
CA MET A 455 17.16 -25.97 -9.28
C MET A 455 18.24 -27.04 -9.06
N ALA A 456 19.20 -26.80 -8.17
CA ALA A 456 20.26 -27.75 -7.85
C ALA A 456 19.70 -29.06 -7.29
N GLN A 457 18.67 -28.99 -6.45
CA GLN A 457 17.97 -30.16 -5.94
C GLN A 457 17.17 -30.87 -7.03
N THR A 458 16.50 -30.12 -7.92
CA THR A 458 15.68 -30.68 -9.01
C THR A 458 16.52 -31.40 -10.07
N PHE A 459 17.69 -30.87 -10.42
CA PHE A 459 18.59 -31.48 -11.41
C PHE A 459 19.59 -32.48 -10.82
N GLY A 460 19.51 -32.78 -9.51
CA GLY A 460 20.45 -33.67 -8.84
C GLY A 460 21.88 -33.12 -8.75
N SER A 461 22.09 -31.80 -8.94
CA SER A 461 23.42 -31.16 -8.83
C SER A 461 24.03 -31.33 -7.43
N ASP A 462 23.18 -31.46 -6.41
CA ASP A 462 23.59 -31.73 -5.04
C ASP A 462 23.94 -33.20 -4.75
N GLU A 463 23.87 -34.11 -5.74
CA GLU A 463 24.17 -35.54 -5.56
C GLU A 463 25.67 -35.87 -5.59
N THR A 464 26.53 -34.86 -5.40
CA THR A 464 27.96 -35.08 -5.30
C THR A 464 28.38 -35.44 -3.88
N CYS A 465 29.33 -36.37 -3.73
CA CYS A 465 29.86 -36.74 -2.41
C CYS A 465 30.34 -35.51 -1.62
N ALA A 466 30.94 -34.52 -2.30
CA ALA A 466 31.41 -33.29 -1.67
C ALA A 466 30.28 -32.45 -1.03
N CYS A 467 29.13 -32.37 -1.70
CA CYS A 467 27.96 -31.68 -1.19
C CYS A 467 27.35 -32.44 -0.01
N MET A 468 27.20 -33.76 -0.19
CA MET A 468 26.60 -34.64 0.80
C MET A 468 27.41 -34.77 2.08
N SER A 469 28.74 -34.78 1.99
CA SER A 469 29.67 -34.86 3.12
C SER A 469 30.14 -33.50 3.63
N SER A 470 29.50 -32.40 3.20
CA SER A 470 29.97 -31.06 3.55
C SER A 470 29.82 -30.77 5.05
N LEU A 471 30.79 -30.05 5.62
CA LEU A 471 30.89 -29.71 7.05
C LEU A 471 30.33 -28.30 7.34
N TRP A 472 29.08 -28.03 6.96
CA TRP A 472 28.49 -26.68 7.16
C TRP A 472 28.19 -26.37 8.63
N ALA A 473 27.97 -27.39 9.47
CA ALA A 473 27.93 -27.26 10.93
C ALA A 473 28.97 -28.20 11.56
N GLY A 474 29.34 -27.97 12.82
CA GLY A 474 30.41 -28.70 13.53
C GLY A 474 30.26 -30.23 13.62
N GLY A 475 29.10 -30.79 13.22
CA GLY A 475 28.88 -32.24 13.09
C GLY A 475 28.86 -32.78 11.65
N GLY A 476 28.81 -31.91 10.63
CA GLY A 476 28.71 -32.29 9.22
C GLY A 476 27.43 -33.02 8.80
N GLY A 477 27.29 -33.23 7.49
CA GLY A 477 26.43 -34.28 6.94
C GLY A 477 27.24 -35.55 6.74
N TYR A 478 26.64 -36.72 6.96
CA TYR A 478 27.22 -37.99 6.55
C TYR A 478 26.35 -38.70 5.51
N VAL A 479 27.00 -39.50 4.67
CA VAL A 479 26.32 -40.36 3.68
C VAL A 479 26.29 -41.76 4.24
N ASP A 480 25.09 -42.29 4.44
CA ASP A 480 24.92 -43.70 4.70
C ASP A 480 24.96 -44.48 3.38
N MET A 481 26.12 -45.08 3.10
CA MET A 481 26.34 -45.86 1.88
C MET A 481 25.48 -47.14 1.81
N GLN A 482 24.85 -47.57 2.90
CA GLN A 482 23.94 -48.72 2.89
C GLN A 482 22.55 -48.35 2.34
N PHE A 483 22.14 -47.08 2.49
CA PHE A 483 20.76 -46.65 2.19
C PHE A 483 20.68 -45.45 1.24
N TRP A 484 21.80 -44.95 0.69
CA TRP A 484 21.83 -43.71 -0.09
C TRP A 484 20.91 -43.69 -1.33
N ASN A 485 20.64 -44.85 -1.95
CA ASN A 485 19.72 -44.95 -3.09
C ASN A 485 18.44 -45.73 -2.81
N VAL A 486 18.28 -46.27 -1.59
CA VAL A 486 17.18 -47.19 -1.28
C VAL A 486 16.17 -46.48 -0.39
N ALA A 487 15.05 -46.07 -0.98
CA ALA A 487 13.93 -45.42 -0.28
C ALA A 487 13.15 -46.36 0.68
N THR A 488 13.67 -47.55 0.98
CA THR A 488 12.96 -48.57 1.79
C THR A 488 13.20 -48.44 3.29
N SER A 489 13.99 -47.46 3.76
CA SER A 489 14.10 -47.24 5.20
C SER A 489 12.79 -46.63 5.72
N ASP A 490 12.24 -47.23 6.78
CA ASP A 490 11.00 -46.75 7.41
C ASP A 490 11.14 -45.31 7.91
N ASP A 491 12.34 -44.91 8.29
CA ASP A 491 12.62 -43.55 8.77
C ASP A 491 12.57 -42.52 7.63
N ILE A 492 13.14 -42.82 6.46
CA ILE A 492 13.03 -41.96 5.27
C ILE A 492 11.55 -41.73 4.93
N ARG A 493 10.75 -42.81 4.95
CA ARG A 493 9.30 -42.71 4.70
C ARG A 493 8.61 -41.82 5.74
N ARG A 494 8.93 -41.95 7.03
CA ARG A 494 8.37 -41.11 8.10
C ARG A 494 8.72 -39.64 7.92
N TYR A 495 9.98 -39.32 7.67
CA TYR A 495 10.41 -37.93 7.48
C TYR A 495 9.86 -37.33 6.19
N TRP A 496 9.73 -38.13 5.14
CA TRP A 496 9.12 -37.71 3.89
C TRP A 496 7.64 -37.37 4.07
N ILE A 497 6.89 -38.24 4.75
CA ILE A 497 5.49 -37.98 5.11
C ILE A 497 5.41 -36.73 6.00
N ALA A 498 6.26 -36.60 7.01
CA ALA A 498 6.23 -35.46 7.92
C ALA A 498 6.51 -34.13 7.21
N GLY A 499 7.59 -34.05 6.42
CA GLY A 499 7.97 -32.84 5.68
C GLY A 499 6.93 -32.44 4.63
N THR A 500 6.40 -33.42 3.88
CA THR A 500 5.35 -33.21 2.88
C THR A 500 4.04 -32.78 3.54
N THR A 501 3.62 -33.48 4.61
CA THR A 501 2.39 -33.15 5.34
C THR A 501 2.48 -31.74 5.92
N LEU A 502 3.61 -31.37 6.51
CA LEU A 502 3.82 -30.03 7.04
C LEU A 502 3.70 -28.95 5.94
N GLY A 503 4.44 -29.11 4.84
CA GLY A 503 4.44 -28.14 3.74
C GLY A 503 3.07 -28.00 3.08
N VAL A 504 2.40 -29.13 2.80
CA VAL A 504 1.08 -29.15 2.16
C VAL A 504 0.01 -28.61 3.09
N THR A 505 -0.02 -29.01 4.36
CA THR A 505 -1.07 -28.58 5.30
C THR A 505 -1.04 -27.07 5.50
N VAL A 506 0.15 -26.48 5.68
CA VAL A 506 0.28 -25.02 5.87
C VAL A 506 -0.23 -24.26 4.64
N MET A 507 0.14 -24.71 3.42
CA MET A 507 -0.38 -24.09 2.19
C MET A 507 -1.89 -24.32 2.01
N SER A 508 -2.38 -25.53 2.25
CA SER A 508 -3.80 -25.87 2.09
C SER A 508 -4.67 -25.07 3.05
N VAL A 509 -4.29 -24.94 4.32
CA VAL A 509 -5.00 -24.11 5.29
C VAL A 509 -5.00 -22.64 4.86
N ALA A 510 -3.85 -22.11 4.43
CA ALA A 510 -3.76 -20.75 3.94
C ALA A 510 -4.64 -20.51 2.69
N MET A 511 -4.64 -21.45 1.73
CA MET A 511 -5.47 -21.35 0.53
C MET A 511 -6.96 -21.51 0.83
N ILE A 512 -7.35 -22.45 1.69
CA ILE A 512 -8.74 -22.62 2.12
C ILE A 512 -9.23 -21.36 2.82
N TYR A 513 -8.42 -20.77 3.70
CA TYR A 513 -8.74 -19.50 4.34
C TYR A 513 -8.96 -18.39 3.30
N ILE A 514 -8.02 -18.22 2.36
CA ILE A 514 -8.15 -17.22 1.30
C ILE A 514 -9.41 -17.44 0.44
N VAL A 515 -9.73 -18.69 0.10
CA VAL A 515 -10.91 -19.05 -0.71
C VAL A 515 -12.22 -18.90 0.07
N THR A 516 -12.21 -19.09 1.39
CA THR A 516 -13.41 -18.94 2.23
C THR A 516 -13.71 -17.48 2.57
N GLU A 517 -12.68 -16.63 2.65
CA GLU A 517 -12.83 -15.19 2.83
C GLU A 517 -13.16 -14.43 1.52
N TRP A 518 -12.83 -15.02 0.37
CA TRP A 518 -13.14 -14.46 -0.96
C TRP A 518 -14.56 -14.82 -1.41
#